data_AF-A0A3B9BA41-F1
#
_entry.id   AF-A0A3B9BA41-F1
#
_cell.length_a   1.000
_cell.length_b   1.000
_cell.length_c   1.000
_cell.angle_alpha   90.00
_cell.angle_beta   90.00
_cell.angle_gamma   90.00
#
_symmetry.space_group_name_H-M   'P 1'
#
loop_
_entity.id
_entity.type
_entity.pdbx_description
1 polymer ?
#
loop_
_entity_poly.entity_id
_entity_poly.type
_entity_poly.pdbx_seq_one_letter_code
_entity_poly.pdbx_strand_id
1 'polypeptide(L)'
;MKLCNYIKGTFIVGFILILHATGYALKKKPNILYIMADDLGKEWISCYGAEDILTPNIDALASGGIKFNNAYSMPACTPSRTTLLTGKYPWRTGWANHWDVPRWGVGYFDWKKKENTTFARL
;
A
#
# COMPACT_ATOMS: atom_id res chain seq x y z
N MET A 1 57.26 18.83 25.39
CA MET A 1 55.97 19.54 25.61
C MET A 1 55.07 19.55 24.35
N LYS A 2 54.90 18.42 23.64
CA LYS A 2 54.02 18.34 22.44
C LYS A 2 53.10 17.10 22.38
N LEU A 3 53.19 16.16 23.32
CA LEU A 3 52.30 14.99 23.37
C LEU A 3 50.94 15.26 24.06
N CYS A 4 50.85 16.29 24.90
CA CYS A 4 49.66 16.56 25.73
C CYS A 4 48.48 17.20 24.95
N ASN A 5 48.75 17.83 23.80
CA ASN A 5 47.73 18.53 23.01
C ASN A 5 47.04 17.61 21.98
N TYR A 6 47.65 16.47 21.62
CA TYR A 6 47.07 15.53 20.66
C TYR A 6 45.90 14.74 21.27
N ILE A 7 46.01 14.41 22.57
CA ILE A 7 44.98 13.65 23.30
C ILE A 7 43.72 14.50 23.52
N LYS A 8 43.85 15.83 23.68
CA LYS A 8 42.69 16.72 23.87
C LYS A 8 41.88 16.96 22.59
N GLY A 9 42.51 16.92 21.41
CA GLY A 9 41.85 17.15 20.12
C GLY A 9 41.01 15.96 19.63
N THR A 10 41.44 14.73 19.90
CA THR A 10 40.74 13.51 19.47
C THR A 10 39.43 13.29 20.23
N PHE A 11 39.36 13.70 21.51
CA PHE A 11 38.13 13.57 22.31
C PHE A 11 36.99 14.48 21.83
N ILE A 12 37.29 15.67 21.31
CA ILE A 12 36.27 16.64 20.87
C ILE A 12 35.63 16.21 19.55
N VAL A 13 36.41 15.68 18.61
CA VAL A 13 35.89 15.17 17.32
C VAL A 13 35.03 13.91 17.53
N GLY A 14 35.43 13.03 18.45
CA GLY A 14 34.61 11.88 18.85
C GLY A 14 33.28 12.28 19.50
N PHE A 15 33.27 13.34 20.31
CA PHE A 15 32.05 13.83 20.97
C PHE A 15 31.04 14.46 20.00
N ILE A 16 31.51 15.16 18.96
CA ILE A 16 30.65 15.78 17.93
C ILE A 16 30.02 14.71 17.00
N LEU A 17 30.71 13.60 16.75
CA LEU A 17 30.16 12.48 15.97
C LEU A 17 29.06 11.71 16.73
N ILE A 18 29.13 11.63 18.06
CA ILE A 18 28.13 10.95 18.89
C ILE A 18 26.82 11.75 18.98
N LEU A 19 26.88 13.09 18.88
CA LEU A 19 25.71 13.98 18.94
C LEU A 19 24.84 13.99 17.66
N HIS A 20 25.35 13.52 16.52
CA HIS A 20 24.55 13.44 15.28
C HIS A 20 23.65 12.19 15.20
N ALA A 21 23.80 11.23 16.11
CA ALA A 21 23.09 9.96 16.06
C ALA A 21 21.69 9.98 16.73
N THR A 22 21.32 11.05 17.44
CA THR A 22 20.10 11.07 18.28
C THR A 22 18.83 11.57 17.56
N GLY A 23 18.88 11.74 16.24
CA GLY A 23 17.82 12.40 15.45
C GLY A 23 16.88 11.52 14.64
N TYR A 24 16.91 10.18 14.78
CA TYR A 24 15.92 9.34 14.09
C TYR A 24 14.58 9.43 14.81
N ALA A 25 13.79 10.45 14.48
CA ALA A 25 12.39 10.50 14.86
C ALA A 25 11.71 9.20 14.37
N LEU A 26 11.16 8.42 15.31
CA LEU A 26 10.34 7.24 15.00
C LEU A 26 9.23 7.69 14.06
N LYS A 27 9.39 7.41 12.77
CA LYS A 27 8.43 7.79 11.73
C LYS A 27 7.13 7.07 12.08
N LYS A 28 6.13 7.82 12.56
CA LYS A 28 4.82 7.26 12.92
C LYS A 28 4.31 6.48 11.71
N LYS A 29 3.85 5.24 11.95
CA LYS A 29 3.23 4.44 10.90
C LYS A 29 2.03 5.22 10.34
N PRO A 30 1.91 5.39 9.02
CA PRO A 30 0.76 6.08 8.44
C PRO A 30 -0.50 5.24 8.65
N ASN A 31 -1.65 5.93 8.76
CA ASN A 31 -2.94 5.27 8.62
C ASN A 31 -3.20 5.04 7.13
N ILE A 32 -3.65 3.84 6.77
CA ILE A 32 -3.97 3.49 5.39
C ILE A 32 -5.49 3.38 5.28
N LEU A 33 -6.10 4.27 4.50
CA LEU A 33 -7.51 4.19 4.12
C LEU A 33 -7.59 3.70 2.67
N TYR A 34 -8.18 2.52 2.47
CA TYR A 34 -8.40 1.96 1.14
C TYR A 34 -9.89 2.02 0.79
N ILE A 35 -10.22 2.70 -0.32
CA ILE A 35 -11.59 2.88 -0.81
C ILE A 35 -11.69 2.18 -2.17
N MET A 36 -12.69 1.34 -2.36
CA MET A 36 -12.96 0.62 -3.61
C MET A 36 -14.45 0.65 -3.91
N ALA A 37 -14.80 1.11 -5.11
CA ALA A 37 -16.15 1.04 -5.65
C ALA A 37 -16.29 -0.22 -6.52
N ASP A 38 -17.45 -0.88 -6.46
CA ASP A 38 -17.76 -2.02 -7.32
C ASP A 38 -18.32 -1.53 -8.66
N ASP A 39 -17.95 -2.20 -9.75
CA ASP A 39 -18.43 -1.91 -11.11
C ASP A 39 -18.29 -0.45 -11.60
N LEU A 40 -17.29 0.29 -11.11
CA LEU A 40 -17.04 1.68 -11.49
C LEU A 40 -16.00 1.77 -12.64
N GLY A 41 -16.47 2.23 -13.80
CA GLY A 41 -15.61 2.59 -14.94
C GLY A 41 -14.83 3.88 -14.72
N LYS A 42 -13.62 3.95 -15.30
CA LYS A 42 -12.75 5.15 -15.24
C LYS A 42 -13.42 6.35 -15.92
N GLU A 43 -14.15 6.09 -16.98
CA GLU A 43 -14.89 7.03 -17.82
C GLU A 43 -16.06 7.73 -17.09
N TRP A 44 -16.44 7.25 -15.90
CA TRP A 44 -17.48 7.90 -15.08
C TRP A 44 -16.92 8.87 -14.03
N ILE A 45 -15.61 9.11 -14.03
CA ILE A 45 -14.94 10.01 -13.08
C ILE A 45 -14.51 11.29 -13.82
N SER A 46 -14.91 12.45 -13.30
CA SER A 46 -14.66 13.76 -13.93
C SER A 46 -13.17 14.01 -14.22
N CYS A 47 -12.26 13.76 -13.27
CA CYS A 47 -10.82 13.93 -13.53
C CYS A 47 -10.22 12.95 -14.55
N TYR A 48 -10.97 11.97 -15.05
CA TYR A 48 -10.59 11.10 -16.16
C TYR A 48 -11.29 11.43 -17.48
N GLY A 49 -12.12 12.49 -17.53
CA GLY A 49 -12.75 12.98 -18.75
C GLY A 49 -14.25 12.70 -18.87
N ALA A 50 -14.94 12.36 -17.78
CA ALA A 50 -16.40 12.28 -17.80
C ALA A 50 -17.00 13.67 -18.10
N GLU A 51 -17.91 13.75 -19.07
CA GLU A 51 -18.51 15.02 -19.51
C GLU A 51 -19.67 15.47 -18.59
N ASP A 52 -20.58 14.55 -18.25
CA ASP A 52 -21.82 14.86 -17.52
C ASP A 52 -21.83 14.39 -16.06
N ILE A 53 -20.72 13.85 -15.55
CA ILE A 53 -20.62 13.30 -14.19
C ILE A 53 -19.62 14.10 -13.38
N LEU A 54 -20.11 14.68 -12.27
CA LEU A 54 -19.27 15.44 -11.34
C LEU A 54 -18.85 14.59 -10.14
N THR A 55 -17.54 14.46 -9.93
CA THR A 55 -16.96 13.75 -8.78
C THR A 55 -16.00 14.63 -7.97
N PRO A 56 -16.48 15.75 -7.39
CA PRO A 56 -15.61 16.79 -6.83
C PRO A 56 -14.69 16.30 -5.70
N ASN A 57 -15.15 15.34 -4.89
CA ASN A 57 -14.32 14.76 -3.82
C ASN A 57 -13.20 13.85 -4.38
N ILE A 58 -13.45 13.14 -5.48
CA ILE A 58 -12.44 12.29 -6.14
C ILE A 58 -11.43 13.18 -6.87
N ASP A 59 -11.90 14.25 -7.50
CA ASP A 59 -11.04 15.23 -8.17
C ASP A 59 -10.12 15.96 -7.18
N ALA A 60 -10.63 16.29 -5.99
CA ALA A 60 -9.83 16.86 -4.91
C ALA A 60 -8.74 15.86 -4.44
N LEU A 61 -9.07 14.57 -4.31
CA LEU A 61 -8.09 13.53 -3.97
C LEU A 61 -7.02 13.36 -5.08
N ALA A 62 -7.43 13.40 -6.35
CA ALA A 62 -6.52 13.28 -7.48
C ALA A 62 -5.58 14.48 -7.62
N SER A 63 -6.07 15.71 -7.39
CA SER A 63 -5.26 16.93 -7.47
C SER A 63 -4.27 17.07 -6.30
N GLY A 64 -4.63 16.59 -5.10
CA GLY A 64 -3.74 16.53 -3.94
C GLY A 64 -2.80 15.32 -3.90
N GLY A 65 -2.85 14.44 -4.91
CA GLY A 65 -2.19 13.14 -4.87
C GLY A 65 -1.63 12.68 -6.22
N ILE A 66 -1.68 11.38 -6.46
CA ILE A 66 -1.22 10.74 -7.70
C ILE A 66 -2.41 10.11 -8.40
N LYS A 67 -2.57 10.42 -9.69
CA LYS A 67 -3.58 9.82 -10.57
C LYS A 67 -2.93 8.82 -11.53
N PHE A 68 -3.45 7.59 -11.57
CA PHE A 68 -2.93 6.54 -12.45
C PHE A 68 -3.75 6.44 -13.74
N ASN A 69 -3.13 6.72 -14.88
CA ASN A 69 -3.84 6.61 -16.17
C ASN A 69 -4.03 5.16 -16.63
N ASN A 70 -3.17 4.25 -16.14
CA ASN A 70 -3.18 2.82 -16.46
C ASN A 70 -3.18 2.02 -15.16
N ALA A 71 -4.34 1.49 -14.78
CA ALA A 71 -4.54 0.58 -13.66
C ALA A 71 -5.49 -0.54 -14.10
N TYR A 72 -5.13 -1.79 -13.84
CA TYR A 72 -5.85 -2.96 -14.35
C TYR A 72 -6.41 -3.78 -13.20
N SER A 73 -7.64 -4.27 -13.36
CA SER A 73 -8.30 -5.21 -12.46
C SER A 73 -8.53 -6.56 -13.15
N MET A 74 -8.89 -7.57 -12.37
CA MET A 74 -9.44 -8.80 -12.95
C MET A 74 -10.88 -8.54 -13.40
N PRO A 75 -11.36 -9.19 -14.47
CA PRO A 75 -12.67 -8.91 -15.07
C PRO A 75 -13.87 -9.45 -14.26
N ALA A 76 -13.67 -9.78 -12.97
CA ALA A 76 -14.74 -10.23 -12.09
C ALA A 76 -14.44 -9.89 -10.62
N CYS A 77 -15.50 -9.74 -9.82
CA CYS A 77 -15.43 -9.30 -8.42
C CYS A 77 -14.51 -10.16 -7.56
N THR A 78 -14.67 -11.49 -7.62
CA THR A 78 -13.86 -12.44 -6.84
C THR A 78 -12.38 -12.39 -7.20
N PRO A 79 -11.94 -12.63 -8.45
CA PRO A 79 -10.52 -12.58 -8.78
C PRO A 79 -9.92 -11.19 -8.53
N SER A 80 -10.68 -10.10 -8.69
CA SER A 80 -10.20 -8.73 -8.44
C SER A 80 -9.89 -8.51 -6.95
N ARG A 81 -10.87 -8.80 -6.08
CA ARG A 81 -10.74 -8.64 -4.61
C ARG A 81 -9.67 -9.54 -4.03
N THR A 82 -9.52 -10.74 -4.58
CA THR A 82 -8.60 -11.74 -4.04
C THR A 82 -7.17 -11.48 -4.47
N THR A 83 -6.97 -11.00 -5.70
CA THR A 83 -5.68 -10.48 -6.17
C THR A 83 -5.24 -9.28 -5.34
N LEU A 84 -6.16 -8.34 -5.06
CA LEU A 84 -5.90 -7.22 -4.16
C LEU A 84 -5.44 -7.71 -2.80
N LEU A 85 -6.26 -8.54 -2.12
CA LEU A 85 -6.00 -8.98 -0.74
C LEU A 85 -4.71 -9.77 -0.59
N THR A 86 -4.36 -10.63 -1.55
CA THR A 86 -3.21 -11.55 -1.46
C THR A 86 -1.96 -11.05 -2.16
N GLY A 87 -2.07 -10.09 -3.07
CA GLY A 87 -1.00 -9.73 -4.00
C GLY A 87 -0.66 -10.84 -5.00
N LYS A 88 -1.53 -11.84 -5.19
CA LYS A 88 -1.30 -12.99 -6.07
C LYS A 88 -2.34 -13.02 -7.17
N TYR A 89 -1.90 -13.38 -8.38
CA TYR A 89 -2.81 -13.62 -9.47
C TYR A 89 -3.72 -14.84 -9.24
N PRO A 90 -4.89 -14.90 -9.90
CA PRO A 90 -5.90 -15.94 -9.65
C PRO A 90 -5.40 -17.39 -9.81
N TRP A 91 -4.50 -17.68 -10.75
CA TRP A 91 -3.97 -19.04 -10.93
C TRP A 91 -3.14 -19.54 -9.73
N ARG A 92 -2.63 -18.63 -8.88
CA ARG A 92 -1.90 -18.99 -7.66
C ARG A 92 -2.81 -19.22 -6.46
N THR A 93 -4.01 -18.66 -6.48
CA THR A 93 -4.99 -18.76 -5.39
C THR A 93 -6.07 -19.81 -5.68
N GLY A 94 -6.27 -20.14 -6.96
CA GLY A 94 -7.37 -21.01 -7.43
C GLY A 94 -8.71 -20.28 -7.55
N TRP A 95 -8.75 -18.96 -7.34
CA TRP A 95 -9.96 -18.15 -7.34
C TRP A 95 -10.06 -17.31 -8.62
N ALA A 96 -10.29 -18.01 -9.73
CA ALA A 96 -10.30 -17.46 -11.08
C ALA A 96 -11.67 -16.96 -11.53
N ASN A 97 -12.75 -17.47 -10.94
CA ASN A 97 -14.12 -17.21 -11.29
C ASN A 97 -14.91 -16.65 -10.11
N HIS A 98 -16.07 -16.08 -10.41
CA HIS A 98 -16.93 -15.50 -9.38
C HIS A 98 -17.64 -16.54 -8.49
N TRP A 99 -17.64 -17.81 -8.88
CA TRP A 99 -18.21 -18.92 -8.09
C TRP A 99 -17.18 -19.62 -7.20
N ASP A 100 -15.89 -19.29 -7.32
CA ASP A 100 -14.82 -19.92 -6.55
C ASP A 100 -14.76 -19.42 -5.08
N VAL A 101 -15.64 -18.47 -4.72
CA VAL A 101 -15.87 -18.03 -3.34
C VAL A 101 -16.75 -19.03 -2.57
N PRO A 102 -16.64 -19.07 -1.23
CA PRO A 102 -17.40 -20.00 -0.39
C PRO A 102 -18.91 -19.76 -0.35
N ARG A 103 -19.48 -18.94 -1.25
CA ARG A 103 -20.92 -18.77 -1.41
C ARG A 103 -21.64 -20.11 -1.62
N TRP A 104 -20.94 -21.11 -2.15
CA TRP A 104 -21.44 -22.49 -2.36
C TRP A 104 -20.62 -23.58 -1.64
N GLY A 105 -19.80 -23.22 -0.64
CA GLY A 105 -19.02 -24.21 0.13
C GLY A 105 -17.75 -24.74 -0.56
N VAL A 106 -17.39 -24.21 -1.74
CA VAL A 106 -16.12 -24.49 -2.42
C VAL A 106 -15.10 -23.40 -2.05
N GLY A 107 -14.08 -23.76 -1.27
CA GLY A 107 -12.89 -22.94 -0.95
C GLY A 107 -13.14 -21.71 -0.06
N TYR A 108 -12.49 -21.64 1.10
CA TYR A 108 -12.49 -20.44 1.95
C TYR A 108 -11.06 -19.91 2.14
N PHE A 109 -10.92 -18.62 2.49
CA PHE A 109 -9.65 -18.06 2.95
C PHE A 109 -9.27 -18.76 4.27
N ASP A 110 -8.47 -19.81 4.18
CA ASP A 110 -7.95 -20.49 5.36
C ASP A 110 -6.70 -19.76 5.88
N TRP A 111 -6.91 -18.87 6.85
CA TRP A 111 -5.83 -18.14 7.52
C TRP A 111 -4.88 -19.03 8.32
N LYS A 112 -5.24 -20.30 8.57
CA LYS A 112 -4.37 -21.27 9.24
C LYS A 112 -3.40 -21.93 8.28
N LYS A 113 -3.81 -22.13 7.02
CA LYS A 113 -2.97 -22.76 5.98
C LYS A 113 -1.83 -21.86 5.49
N LYS A 114 -1.83 -20.56 5.78
CA LYS A 114 -0.80 -19.56 5.32
C LYS A 114 -0.54 -19.52 3.81
N GLU A 115 -1.25 -20.32 3.01
CA GLU A 115 -1.12 -20.38 1.56
C GLU A 115 -1.52 -19.07 0.91
N ASN A 116 -2.51 -18.36 1.46
CA ASN A 116 -3.02 -17.08 0.95
C ASN A 116 -2.98 -15.98 2.02
N THR A 117 -1.79 -15.64 2.51
CA THR A 117 -1.60 -14.48 3.40
C THR A 117 -2.14 -13.21 2.75
N THR A 118 -2.94 -12.45 3.50
CA THR A 118 -3.51 -11.17 3.05
C THR A 118 -3.00 -10.01 3.88
N PHE A 119 -2.98 -8.81 3.29
CA PHE A 119 -2.64 -7.59 4.05
C PHE A 119 -3.73 -7.21 5.07
N ALA A 120 -4.94 -7.77 4.96
CA ALA A 120 -6.04 -7.54 5.90
C ALA A 120 -5.83 -8.22 7.27
N ARG A 121 -4.70 -8.92 7.47
CA ARG A 121 -4.30 -9.56 8.74
C ARG A 121 -3.22 -8.76 9.50
N LEU A 122 -3.16 -7.43 9.31
CA LEU A 122 -2.26 -6.56 10.06
C LEU A 122 -2.82 -6.21 11.46
#